data_AF-A0A2V8ZVS3-F1
#
_entry.id   AF-A0A2V8ZVS3-F1
#
_cell.length_a   1.000
_cell.length_b   1.000
_cell.length_c   1.000
_cell.angle_alpha   90.00
_cell.angle_beta   90.00
_cell.angle_gamma   90.00
#
_symmetry.space_group_name_H-M   'P 1'
#
loop_
_entity.id
_entity.type
_entity.pdbx_description
1 polymer ?
#
loop_
_entity_poly.entity_id
_entity_poly.type
_entity_poly.pdbx_seq_one_letter_code
_entity_poly.pdbx_strand_id
1 'polypeptide(L)'
;MTNIASKETVTLIIGKAEALILFELLHDFHRQPTLEIKDDAERLALVCVHGALESTLVEPFSKDYGEIISAARRDLPQQWGDPLSPHS
;
A
#
# COMPACT_ATOMS: atom_id res chain seq x y z
N MET A 1 -0.56 17.72 25.76
CA MET A 1 -1.30 17.91 24.50
C MET A 1 -0.58 17.13 23.43
N THR A 2 -1.04 15.91 23.13
CA THR A 2 -0.44 15.09 22.08
C THR A 2 -0.97 15.60 20.75
N ASN A 3 -0.09 16.25 19.97
CA ASN A 3 -0.42 16.72 18.63
C ASN A 3 -0.64 15.48 17.75
N ILE A 4 -1.89 15.17 17.43
CA ILE A 4 -2.23 14.16 16.42
C ILE A 4 -1.91 14.84 15.10
N ALA A 5 -0.70 14.63 14.59
CA ALA A 5 -0.35 15.05 13.24
C ALA A 5 -1.42 14.53 12.29
N SER A 6 -2.07 15.43 11.55
CA SER A 6 -3.04 15.08 10.52
C SER A 6 -2.40 14.04 9.61
N LYS A 7 -2.94 12.82 9.60
CA LYS A 7 -2.42 11.73 8.77
C LYS A 7 -2.49 12.19 7.31
N GLU A 8 -1.34 12.37 6.67
CA GLU A 8 -1.30 12.69 5.25
C GLU A 8 -1.94 11.54 4.47
N THR A 9 -2.86 11.87 3.57
CA THR A 9 -3.64 10.88 2.81
C THR A 9 -3.35 11.03 1.32
N VAL A 10 -3.23 9.90 0.63
CA VAL A 10 -3.08 9.84 -0.82
C VAL A 10 -4.36 9.26 -1.41
N THR A 11 -4.91 9.91 -2.44
CA THR A 11 -6.05 9.39 -3.20
C THR A 11 -5.55 8.76 -4.49
N LEU A 12 -5.87 7.49 -4.72
CA LEU A 12 -5.58 6.80 -5.97
C LEU A 12 -6.86 6.68 -6.79
N ILE A 13 -6.79 7.04 -8.07
CA ILE A 13 -7.89 6.86 -9.03
C ILE A 13 -7.48 5.72 -9.97
N ILE A 14 -8.21 4.62 -9.88
CA ILE A 14 -8.04 3.43 -10.73
C ILE A 14 -9.38 3.03 -11.34
N GLY A 15 -9.37 2.25 -12.41
CA GLY A 15 -10.60 1.78 -13.03
C GLY A 15 -11.32 0.73 -12.19
N LYS A 16 -12.61 0.53 -12.49
CA LYS A 16 -13.49 -0.36 -11.71
C LYS A 16 -13.07 -1.83 -11.83
N ALA A 17 -12.57 -2.24 -12.99
CA ALA A 17 -12.17 -3.63 -13.22
C ALA A 17 -10.91 -3.96 -12.40
N GLU A 18 -9.91 -3.08 -12.44
CA GLU A 18 -8.68 -3.21 -11.65
C GLU A 18 -9.01 -3.22 -10.15
N ALA A 19 -9.91 -2.34 -9.70
CA ALA A 19 -10.34 -2.28 -8.30
C ALA A 19 -10.98 -3.59 -7.80
N LEU A 20 -11.82 -4.23 -8.62
CA LEU A 20 -12.44 -5.51 -8.26
C LEU A 20 -11.41 -6.64 -8.17
N ILE A 21 -10.49 -6.71 -9.13
CA ILE A 21 -9.43 -7.73 -9.14
C ILE A 21 -8.51 -7.55 -7.93
N LEU A 22 -8.11 -6.31 -7.61
CA LEU A 22 -7.29 -6.02 -6.43
C LEU A 22 -8.00 -6.39 -5.13
N PHE A 23 -9.31 -6.18 -5.06
CA PHE A 23 -10.09 -6.57 -3.88
C PHE A 23 -10.01 -8.08 -3.65
N GLU A 24 -10.27 -8.89 -4.67
CA GLU A 24 -10.19 -10.36 -4.58
C GLU A 24 -8.75 -10.81 -4.26
N LEU A 25 -7.75 -10.24 -4.93
CA LEU A 25 -6.34 -10.56 -4.70
C LEU A 25 -5.92 -10.30 -3.24
N LEU A 26 -6.30 -9.15 -2.67
CA LEU A 26 -5.91 -8.75 -1.32
C LEU A 26 -6.75 -9.44 -0.23
N HIS A 27 -7.93 -9.99 -0.57
CA HIS A 27 -8.75 -10.74 0.37
C HIS A 27 -7.97 -11.91 0.99
N ASP A 28 -7.21 -12.64 0.17
CA ASP A 28 -6.41 -13.79 0.60
C ASP A 28 -5.16 -13.38 1.40
N PHE A 29 -4.60 -12.20 1.14
CA PHE A 29 -3.36 -11.71 1.77
C PHE A 29 -3.47 -11.54 3.30
N HIS A 30 -4.66 -11.25 3.81
CA HIS A 30 -4.84 -11.15 5.27
C HIS A 30 -4.60 -12.47 6.02
N ARG A 31 -4.56 -13.60 5.32
CA ARG A 31 -4.42 -14.94 5.91
C ARG A 31 -3.07 -15.58 5.66
N GLN A 32 -2.29 -15.07 4.71
CA GLN A 32 -1.02 -15.67 4.29
C GLN A 32 0.07 -14.60 4.18
N PRO A 33 1.31 -14.88 4.61
CA PRO A 33 2.40 -13.91 4.57
C PRO A 33 2.87 -13.59 3.15
N THR A 34 2.41 -14.34 2.15
CA THR A 34 2.80 -14.23 0.75
C THR A 34 1.59 -14.00 -0.12
N LEU A 35 1.71 -13.06 -1.06
CA LEU A 35 0.74 -12.86 -2.13
C LEU A 35 1.16 -13.68 -3.34
N GLU A 36 0.32 -14.63 -3.77
CA GLU A 36 0.52 -15.39 -5.00
C GLU A 36 -0.31 -14.78 -6.13
N ILE A 37 0.32 -14.53 -7.28
CA ILE A 37 -0.34 -14.00 -8.48
C ILE A 37 -0.77 -15.18 -9.34
N LYS A 38 -2.07 -15.38 -9.47
CA LYS A 38 -2.69 -16.54 -10.12
C LYS A 38 -2.86 -16.35 -11.62
N ASP A 39 -3.05 -15.11 -12.07
CA ASP A 39 -3.26 -14.79 -13.48
C ASP A 39 -2.72 -13.40 -13.90
N ASP A 40 -2.76 -13.15 -15.22
CA ASP A 40 -2.31 -11.90 -15.81
C ASP A 40 -3.16 -10.70 -15.41
N ALA A 41 -4.44 -10.90 -15.05
CA ALA A 41 -5.34 -9.83 -14.68
C ALA A 41 -4.97 -9.26 -13.31
N GLU A 42 -4.63 -10.12 -12.34
CA GLU A 42 -4.09 -9.73 -11.04
C GLU A 42 -2.77 -8.96 -11.18
N ARG A 43 -1.88 -9.45 -12.05
CA ARG A 43 -0.62 -8.76 -12.36
C ARG A 43 -0.86 -7.38 -12.94
N LEU A 44 -1.75 -7.27 -13.93
CA LEU A 44 -2.07 -6.00 -14.57
C LEU A 44 -2.70 -5.02 -13.58
N ALA A 45 -3.58 -5.49 -12.70
CA ALA A 45 -4.20 -4.64 -11.70
C ALA A 45 -3.15 -4.04 -10.73
N LEU A 46 -2.15 -4.81 -10.29
CA LEU A 46 -1.03 -4.30 -9.50
C LEU A 46 -0.18 -3.28 -10.27
N VAL A 47 0.10 -3.52 -11.56
CA VAL A 47 0.83 -2.57 -12.42
C VAL A 47 0.06 -1.26 -12.56
N CYS A 48 -1.28 -1.32 -12.68
CA CYS A 48 -2.12 -0.12 -12.74
C CYS A 48 -2.06 0.69 -11.43
N VAL A 49 -2.07 0.03 -10.27
CA VAL A 49 -1.88 0.72 -8.97
C VAL A 49 -0.50 1.36 -8.89
N HIS A 50 0.54 0.66 -9.33
CA HIS A 50 1.90 1.22 -9.37
C HIS A 50 1.96 2.49 -10.22
N GLY A 51 1.40 2.46 -11.44
CA GLY A 51 1.35 3.63 -12.30
C GLY A 51 0.56 4.79 -11.68
N ALA A 52 -0.54 4.50 -10.97
CA ALA A 52 -1.29 5.52 -10.23
C ALA A 52 -0.46 6.13 -9.08
N LEU A 53 0.30 5.31 -8.36
CA LEU A 53 1.23 5.76 -7.31
C LEU A 53 2.34 6.63 -7.88
N GLU A 54 3.00 6.21 -8.97
CA GLU A 54 4.04 7.01 -9.65
C GLU A 54 3.51 8.37 -10.14
N SER A 55 2.25 8.41 -10.54
CA SER A 55 1.59 9.65 -10.99
C SER A 55 1.20 10.58 -9.84
N THR A 56 1.07 10.05 -8.62
CA THR A 56 0.54 10.79 -7.46
C THR A 56 1.62 11.17 -6.47
N LEU A 57 2.62 10.31 -6.28
CA LEU A 57 3.70 10.50 -5.30
C LEU A 57 4.86 11.26 -5.93
N VAL A 58 5.34 12.28 -5.22
CA VAL A 58 6.51 13.07 -5.62
C VAL A 58 7.79 12.54 -4.97
N GLU A 59 7.66 11.87 -3.83
CA GLU A 59 8.73 11.36 -2.99
C GLU A 59 9.68 10.39 -3.71
N PRO A 60 9.21 9.48 -4.59
CA PRO A 60 10.09 8.58 -5.34
C PRO A 60 11.16 9.29 -6.19
N PHE A 61 10.94 10.54 -6.56
CA PHE A 61 11.87 11.36 -7.34
C PHE A 61 12.77 12.26 -6.48
N SER A 62 12.57 12.25 -5.15
CA SER A 62 13.39 13.00 -4.21
C SER A 62 14.78 12.39 -4.07
N LYS A 63 15.80 13.24 -3.88
CA LYS A 63 17.16 12.80 -3.54
C LYS A 63 17.20 12.08 -2.18
N ASP A 64 16.26 12.40 -1.31
CA ASP A 64 16.15 11.86 0.04
C ASP A 64 15.17 10.69 0.14
N TYR A 65 14.72 10.13 -1.00
CA TYR A 65 13.71 9.06 -1.02
C TYR A 65 14.06 7.86 -0.13
N GLY A 66 15.35 7.52 -0.03
CA GLY A 66 15.83 6.45 0.85
C GLY A 66 15.53 6.72 2.34
N GLU A 67 15.62 7.97 2.79
CA GLU A 67 15.27 8.35 4.16
C GLU A 67 13.75 8.36 4.36
N ILE A 68 13.01 8.87 3.36
CA ILE A 68 11.55 8.93 3.37
C ILE A 68 10.94 7.53 3.51
N ILE A 69 11.36 6.57 2.67
CA ILE A 69 10.84 5.20 2.74
C ILE A 69 11.27 4.48 4.02
N SER A 70 12.45 4.79 4.56
CA SER A 70 12.93 4.23 5.83
C SER A 70 12.11 4.71 7.02
N ALA A 71 11.73 5.99 7.04
CA ALA A 71 10.81 6.52 8.04
C ALA A 71 9.43 5.86 7.91
N ALA A 72 8.86 5.83 6.71
CA ALA A 72 7.56 5.21 6.46
C ALA A 72 7.51 3.73 6.93
N ARG A 73 8.55 2.94 6.68
CA ARG A 73 8.64 1.54 7.12
C ARG A 73 8.67 1.37 8.64
N ARG A 74 9.28 2.31 9.38
CA ARG A 74 9.30 2.29 10.85
C ARG A 74 7.98 2.73 11.46
N ASP A 75 7.34 3.72 10.84
CA ASP A 75 6.17 4.38 11.41
C ASP A 75 4.87 3.64 11.11
N LEU A 76 4.77 2.99 9.95
CA LEU A 76 3.54 2.32 9.50
C LEU A 76 3.00 1.28 10.51
N PRO A 77 3.80 0.36 11.08
CA PRO A 77 3.31 -0.56 12.11
C PRO A 77 2.90 0.13 13.41
N GLN A 78 3.53 1.25 13.77
CA GLN A 78 3.18 2.01 14.99
C GLN A 78 1.84 2.73 14.82
N GLN A 79 1.52 3.16 13.60
CA GLN A 79 0.28 3.88 13.29
C GLN A 79 -0.96 2.97 13.24
N TRP A 80 -0.80 1.70 12.87
CA TRP A 80 -1.91 0.77 12.68
C TRP A 80 -1.96 -0.35 13.75
N GLY A 81 -0.97 -0.41 14.65
CA GLY A 81 -0.69 -1.63 15.41
C GLY A 81 -0.06 -2.69 14.51
N ASP A 82 0.37 -3.83 15.07
CA ASP A 82 0.70 -5.00 14.24
C ASP A 82 -0.61 -5.66 13.78
N PRO A 83 -1.09 -5.42 12.54
CA PRO A 83 -2.34 -5.99 12.05
C PRO A 83 -2.16 -7.47 11.65
N LEU A 84 -0.91 -7.95 11.65
CA LEU A 84 -0.48 -9.29 11.28
C LEU A 84 -0.05 -10.10 12.52
N SER A 85 -0.07 -9.49 13.71
CA SER A 85 -0.03 -10.22 14.96
C SER A 85 -1.30 -11.05 15.05
N PRO A 86 -1.23 -12.40 15.04
CA PRO A 86 -2.40 -13.20 15.33
C PRO A 86 -2.83 -12.85 16.75
N HIS A 87 -4.05 -12.30 16.90
CA HIS A 87 -4.65 -12.18 18.22
C HIS A 87 -4.57 -13.56 18.91
N SER A 88 -3.88 -13.61 20.06
CA SER A 88 -3.91 -14.77 20.95
C SER A 88 -5.31 -15.03 21.48
#